data_AF-A0AA92SX33-F1
#
_entry.id   AF-A0AA92SX33-F1
#
_cell.length_a   1.000
_cell.length_b   1.000
_cell.length_c   1.000
_cell.angle_alpha   90.00
_cell.angle_beta   90.00
_cell.angle_gamma   90.00
#
_symmetry.space_group_name_H-M   'P 1'
#
loop_
_entity.id
_entity.type
_entity.pdbx_description
1 polymer ?
#
loop_
_entity_poly.entity_id
_entity_poly.type
_entity_poly.pdbx_seq_one_letter_code
_entity_poly.pdbx_strand_id
1 'polypeptide(L)'
;MTRQEAFTLLGVYILGMVWIILNNIYDISLVLCPTKILFGIPCPGCGMTRAVKLCLEGELLAAVRMNPNIILVWIILPIAPFILITQLATKKDYLSRINACLDKKVYLVIILIAEGSIWIYNIVRHI
;
A
#
# COMPACT_ATOMS: atom_id res chain seq x y z
N MET A 1 2.23 -11.45 -18.08
CA MET A 1 2.97 -11.69 -16.84
C MET A 1 3.46 -13.14 -16.80
N THR A 2 4.74 -13.38 -16.49
CA THR A 2 5.35 -14.71 -16.39
C THR A 2 5.07 -15.37 -15.04
N ARG A 3 5.19 -16.71 -14.96
CA ARG A 3 5.06 -17.43 -13.67
C ARG A 3 6.12 -16.99 -12.64
N GLN A 4 7.32 -16.64 -13.10
CA GLN A 4 8.39 -16.15 -12.23
C GLN A 4 8.00 -14.82 -11.58
N GLU A 5 7.44 -13.88 -12.34
CA GLU A 5 6.92 -12.61 -11.80
C GLU A 5 5.85 -12.81 -10.72
N ALA A 6 4.92 -13.74 -10.92
CA ALA A 6 3.90 -14.05 -9.92
C ALA A 6 4.51 -14.59 -8.60
N PHE A 7 5.54 -15.44 -8.68
CA PHE A 7 6.27 -15.90 -7.50
C PHE A 7 7.05 -14.76 -6.82
N THR A 8 7.69 -13.89 -7.60
CA THR A 8 8.38 -12.71 -7.06
C THR A 8 7.40 -11.81 -6.31
N LEU A 9 6.24 -11.51 -6.89
CA LEU A 9 5.20 -10.70 -6.26
C LEU A 9 4.66 -11.34 -4.98
N LEU A 10 4.43 -12.66 -4.99
CA LEU A 10 3.99 -13.39 -3.80
C LEU A 10 5.07 -13.37 -2.70
N GLY A 11 6.35 -13.52 -3.06
CA GLY A 11 7.46 -13.40 -2.13
C GLY A 11 7.55 -12.02 -1.48
N VAL A 12 7.42 -10.95 -2.29
CA VAL A 12 7.38 -9.57 -1.78
C VAL A 12 6.18 -9.35 -0.85
N TYR A 13 5.01 -9.89 -1.20
CA TYR A 13 3.82 -9.83 -0.34
C TYR A 13 4.08 -10.49 1.02
N ILE A 14 4.63 -11.71 1.04
CA ILE A 14 4.94 -12.44 2.27
C ILE A 14 5.95 -11.66 3.12
N LEU A 15 7.02 -11.14 2.51
CA LEU A 15 8.01 -10.32 3.22
C LEU A 15 7.37 -9.06 3.83
N GLY A 16 6.48 -8.38 3.10
CA GLY A 16 5.74 -7.23 3.61
C GLY A 16 4.83 -7.59 4.79
N MET A 17 4.12 -8.72 4.72
CA MET A 17 3.29 -9.21 5.82
C MET A 17 4.12 -9.55 7.06
N VAL A 18 5.24 -10.24 6.89
CA VAL A 18 6.17 -10.55 7.98
C VAL A 18 6.67 -9.26 8.64
N TRP A 19 7.07 -8.26 7.84
CA TRP A 19 7.49 -6.96 8.37
C TRP A 19 6.39 -6.27 9.19
N ILE A 20 5.15 -6.23 8.68
CA ILE A 20 4.01 -5.62 9.40
C ILE A 20 3.75 -6.34 10.72
N ILE A 21 3.75 -7.68 10.71
CA ILE A 21 3.51 -8.51 11.90
C ILE A 21 4.61 -8.29 12.94
N LEU A 22 5.88 -8.33 12.53
CA LEU A 22 7.00 -8.09 13.44
C LEU A 22 6.95 -6.68 14.02
N ASN A 23 6.66 -5.68 13.19
CA ASN A 23 6.53 -4.30 13.65
C ASN A 23 5.44 -4.15 14.72
N ASN A 24 4.30 -4.83 14.54
CA ASN A 24 3.20 -4.85 15.50
C ASN A 24 3.56 -5.60 16.79
N ILE A 25 4.18 -6.79 16.70
CA ILE A 25 4.54 -7.60 17.88
C ILE A 25 5.60 -6.92 18.75
N TYR A 26 6.60 -6.28 18.12
CA TYR A 26 7.72 -5.67 18.83
C TYR A 26 7.54 -4.16 19.05
N ASP A 27 6.35 -3.61 18.77
CA ASP A 27 6.04 -2.18 18.88
C ASP A 27 7.07 -1.25 18.21
N ILE A 28 7.64 -1.71 17.10
CA ILE A 28 8.73 -1.02 16.39
C ILE A 28 8.17 0.24 15.74
N SER A 29 8.20 1.35 16.46
CA SER A 29 7.76 2.67 15.98
C SER A 29 8.79 3.35 15.08
N LEU A 30 9.60 2.57 14.36
CA LEU A 30 10.68 3.08 13.52
C LEU A 30 10.09 3.68 12.22
N VAL A 31 9.98 5.01 12.20
CA VAL A 31 9.52 5.75 11.02
C VAL A 31 10.71 6.12 10.15
N LEU A 32 11.10 5.23 9.24
CA LEU A 32 12.03 5.55 8.17
C LEU A 32 11.24 5.98 6.93
N CYS A 33 10.93 7.27 6.82
CA CYS A 33 10.49 7.86 5.56
C CYS A 33 11.71 8.57 4.94
N PRO A 34 12.40 7.96 3.94
CA PRO A 34 13.64 8.52 3.41
C PRO A 34 13.49 9.95 2.92
N THR A 35 12.33 10.28 2.32
CA THR A 35 12.06 11.64 1.83
C THR A 35 11.98 12.67 2.97
N LYS A 36 11.38 12.28 4.11
CA LYS A 36 11.30 13.15 5.28
C LYS A 36 12.67 13.34 5.93
N ILE A 37 13.51 12.31 5.93
CA ILE A 37 14.87 12.37 6.49
C ILE A 37 15.78 13.22 5.60
N LEU A 38 15.74 13.02 4.28
CA LEU A 38 16.63 13.68 3.33
C LEU A 38 16.20 15.12 2.99
N PHE A 39 14.90 15.36 2.82
CA PHE A 39 14.36 16.62 2.31
C PHE A 39 13.48 17.37 3.30
N GLY A 40 13.19 16.80 4.48
CA GLY A 40 12.24 17.38 5.44
C GLY A 40 10.76 17.27 5.05
N ILE A 41 10.45 16.73 3.87
CA ILE A 41 9.10 16.72 3.30
C ILE A 41 8.52 15.28 3.32
N PRO A 42 7.31 15.07 3.89
CA PRO A 42 6.67 13.76 3.83
C PRO A 42 6.21 13.45 2.40
N CYS A 43 6.35 12.21 1.95
CA CYS A 43 5.73 11.71 0.71
C CYS A 43 4.25 11.32 0.96
N PRO A 44 3.42 11.08 -0.08
CA PRO A 44 2.02 10.71 0.11
C PRO A 44 1.84 9.39 0.88
N GLY A 45 2.84 8.50 0.85
CA GLY A 45 2.86 7.26 1.63
C GLY A 45 3.39 7.39 3.07
N CYS A 46 3.92 8.54 3.51
CA CYS A 46 4.40 8.64 4.89
C CYS A 46 3.22 8.42 5.86
N GLY A 47 3.46 7.65 6.92
CA GLY A 47 2.44 7.32 7.92
C GLY A 47 1.63 6.05 7.64
N MET A 48 1.80 5.39 6.47
CA MET A 48 1.08 4.16 6.13
C MET A 48 1.25 3.03 7.15
N THR A 49 2.46 2.75 7.62
CA THR A 49 2.70 1.71 8.65
C THR A 49 1.94 2.00 9.95
N ARG A 50 1.85 3.28 10.35
CA ARG A 50 1.06 3.68 11.53
C ARG A 50 -0.44 3.59 11.28
N ALA A 51 -0.89 3.92 10.07
CA ALA A 51 -2.28 3.73 9.68
C ALA A 51 -2.67 2.24 9.75
N VAL A 52 -1.78 1.34 9.31
CA VAL A 52 -1.97 -0.11 9.46
C VAL A 52 -2.05 -0.51 10.93
N LYS A 53 -1.13 -0.03 11.78
CA LYS A 53 -1.17 -0.30 13.22
C LYS A 53 -2.49 0.16 13.86
N LEU A 54 -2.93 1.38 13.58
CA LEU A 54 -4.23 1.90 14.05
C LEU A 54 -5.41 1.07 13.55
N CYS A 55 -5.36 0.59 12.30
CA CYS A 55 -6.38 -0.33 11.78
C CYS A 55 -6.39 -1.66 12.54
N LEU A 56 -5.22 -2.22 12.90
CA LEU A 56 -5.11 -3.45 13.68
C LEU A 56 -5.59 -3.26 15.14
N GLU A 57 -5.44 -2.06 15.69
CA GLU A 57 -5.94 -1.68 17.02
C GLU A 57 -7.46 -1.38 17.02
N GLY A 58 -8.13 -1.40 15.87
CA GLY A 58 -9.56 -1.11 15.73
C GLY A 58 -9.90 0.38 15.57
N GLU A 59 -8.90 1.26 15.57
CA GLU A 59 -9.02 2.71 15.46
C GLU A 59 -9.14 3.17 13.99
N LEU A 60 -10.19 2.70 13.29
CA LEU A 60 -10.35 2.91 11.84
C LEU A 60 -10.39 4.39 11.43
N LEU A 61 -11.08 5.23 12.19
CA LEU A 61 -11.15 6.67 11.93
C LEU A 61 -9.79 7.35 12.14
N ALA A 62 -9.01 6.91 13.13
CA ALA A 62 -7.67 7.41 13.33
C ALA A 62 -6.73 6.93 12.20
N ALA A 63 -6.89 5.70 11.73
CA ALA A 63 -6.12 5.14 10.62
C ALA A 63 -6.35 5.91 9.31
N VAL A 64 -7.60 6.19 8.94
CA VAL A 64 -7.93 6.96 7.73
C VAL A 64 -7.41 8.40 7.84
N ARG A 65 -7.53 9.02 9.03
CA ARG A 65 -6.93 10.35 9.29
C ARG A 65 -5.40 10.32 9.29
N MET A 66 -4.77 9.18 9.59
CA MET A 66 -3.32 9.02 9.53
C MET A 66 -2.85 8.98 8.07
N ASN A 67 -3.47 8.14 7.25
CA ASN A 67 -3.25 8.13 5.82
C ASN A 67 -4.44 7.46 5.11
N PRO A 68 -5.19 8.17 4.24
CA PRO A 68 -6.38 7.62 3.60
C PRO A 68 -6.09 6.47 2.63
N ASN A 69 -4.85 6.30 2.17
CA ASN A 69 -4.44 5.12 1.39
C ASN A 69 -4.59 3.80 2.16
N ILE A 70 -4.82 3.86 3.48
CA ILE A 70 -5.18 2.68 4.26
C ILE A 70 -6.45 1.98 3.75
N ILE A 71 -7.38 2.72 3.14
CA ILE A 71 -8.60 2.17 2.54
C ILE A 71 -8.23 1.21 1.40
N LEU A 72 -7.30 1.64 0.53
CA LEU A 72 -6.81 0.81 -0.56
C LEU A 72 -6.06 -0.41 -0.04
N VAL A 73 -5.21 -0.23 0.99
CA VAL A 73 -4.50 -1.35 1.61
C VAL A 73 -5.47 -2.37 2.17
N TRP A 74 -6.53 -1.96 2.88
CA TRP A 74 -7.52 -2.89 3.43
C TRP A 74 -8.19 -3.73 2.33
N ILE A 75 -8.44 -3.15 1.15
CA ILE A 75 -9.05 -3.87 0.03
C ILE A 75 -8.03 -4.77 -0.69
N ILE A 76 -6.85 -4.23 -0.99
CA ILE A 76 -5.84 -4.91 -1.83
C ILE A 76 -5.14 -6.02 -1.06
N LEU A 77 -4.87 -5.85 0.24
CA LEU A 77 -4.13 -6.80 1.05
C LEU A 77 -4.73 -8.23 1.06
N PRO A 78 -6.05 -8.43 1.19
CA PRO A 78 -6.65 -9.76 1.06
C PRO A 78 -6.86 -10.22 -0.39
N ILE A 79 -7.11 -9.29 -1.32
CA ILE A 79 -7.43 -9.62 -2.72
C ILE A 79 -6.17 -10.03 -3.51
N ALA A 80 -5.05 -9.35 -3.29
CA ALA A 80 -3.79 -9.59 -3.99
C ALA A 80 -3.31 -11.06 -3.92
N PRO A 81 -3.19 -11.70 -2.74
CA PRO A 81 -2.76 -13.10 -2.66
C PRO A 81 -3.78 -14.03 -3.33
N PHE A 82 -5.08 -13.75 -3.23
CA PHE A 82 -6.11 -14.55 -3.90
C PHE A 82 -5.94 -14.53 -5.43
N ILE A 83 -5.71 -13.36 -6.02
CA ILE A 83 -5.45 -13.21 -7.46
C ILE A 83 -4.15 -13.93 -7.85
N LEU A 84 -3.07 -13.75 -7.08
CA LEU A 84 -1.78 -14.37 -7.38
C LEU A 84 -1.85 -15.91 -7.31
N ILE A 85 -2.51 -16.45 -6.28
CA ILE A 85 -2.68 -17.90 -6.09
C ILE A 85 -3.56 -18.48 -7.21
N THR A 86 -4.69 -17.84 -7.52
CA THR A 86 -5.58 -18.32 -8.60
C THR A 86 -4.90 -18.24 -9.97
N GLN A 87 -4.08 -17.24 -10.22
CA GLN A 87 -3.25 -17.14 -11.42
C GLN A 87 -2.22 -18.29 -11.51
N LEU A 88 -1.53 -18.61 -10.41
CA LEU A 88 -0.58 -19.73 -10.36
C LEU A 88 -1.26 -21.09 -10.60
N ALA A 89 -2.45 -21.27 -10.02
CA ALA A 89 -3.26 -22.49 -10.14
C ALA A 89 -3.89 -22.67 -11.53
N THR A 90 -4.53 -21.64 -12.06
CA THR A 90 -5.26 -21.70 -13.35
C THR A 90 -4.41 -21.43 -14.57
N LYS A 91 -3.17 -20.93 -14.40
CA LYS A 91 -2.29 -20.44 -15.47
C LYS A 91 -2.89 -19.29 -16.30
N LYS A 92 -4.00 -18.68 -15.86
CA LYS A 92 -4.61 -17.53 -16.52
C LYS A 92 -3.98 -16.24 -16.01
N ASP A 93 -3.75 -15.30 -16.92
CA ASP A 93 -3.15 -14.01 -16.59
C ASP A 93 -4.21 -12.96 -16.21
N TYR A 94 -4.62 -12.99 -14.94
CA TYR A 94 -5.59 -12.04 -14.39
C TYR A 94 -4.99 -10.65 -14.19
N LEU A 95 -3.71 -10.57 -13.80
CA LEU A 95 -3.04 -9.28 -13.61
C LEU A 95 -2.94 -8.49 -14.91
N SER A 96 -2.71 -9.13 -16.06
CA SER A 96 -2.74 -8.42 -17.36
C SER A 96 -4.11 -7.81 -17.68
N ARG A 97 -5.22 -8.43 -17.28
CA ARG A 97 -6.56 -7.85 -17.46
C ARG A 97 -6.79 -6.64 -16.56
N ILE A 98 -6.29 -6.69 -15.33
CA ILE A 98 -6.37 -5.58 -14.38
C ILE A 98 -5.50 -4.42 -14.88
N ASN A 99 -4.28 -4.69 -15.32
CA ASN A 99 -3.38 -3.68 -15.90
C ASN A 99 -4.00 -3.03 -17.14
N ALA A 100 -4.59 -3.80 -18.06
CA ALA A 100 -5.27 -3.23 -19.22
C ALA A 100 -6.44 -2.29 -18.85
N CYS A 101 -7.08 -2.50 -17.69
CA CYS A 101 -8.07 -1.56 -17.16
C CYS A 101 -7.40 -0.30 -16.60
N LEU A 102 -6.36 -0.48 -15.77
CA LEU A 102 -5.64 0.60 -15.07
C LEU A 102 -4.78 1.48 -15.99
N ASP A 103 -4.35 0.96 -17.15
CA ASP A 103 -3.56 1.70 -18.15
C ASP A 103 -4.35 2.81 -18.84
N LYS A 104 -5.66 2.88 -18.64
CA LYS A 104 -6.46 3.99 -19.17
C LYS A 104 -6.06 5.29 -18.48
N LYS A 105 -5.80 6.33 -19.28
CA LYS A 105 -5.42 7.69 -18.80
C LYS A 105 -6.33 8.22 -17.68
N VAL A 106 -7.61 7.86 -17.70
CA VAL A 106 -8.57 8.24 -16.65
C VAL A 106 -8.12 7.76 -15.26
N TYR A 107 -7.67 6.52 -15.11
CA TYR A 107 -7.21 6.00 -13.81
C TYR A 107 -5.90 6.66 -13.38
N LEU A 108 -4.99 6.92 -14.32
CA LEU A 108 -3.77 7.67 -14.01
C LEU A 108 -4.09 9.07 -13.46
N VAL A 109 -5.02 9.79 -14.10
CA VAL A 109 -5.46 11.12 -13.63
C VAL A 109 -6.11 11.03 -12.25
N ILE A 110 -6.98 10.03 -12.01
CA ILE A 110 -7.62 9.82 -10.71
C ILE A 110 -6.56 9.56 -9.62
N ILE A 111 -5.59 8.68 -9.88
CA ILE A 111 -4.52 8.36 -8.93
C ILE A 111 -3.68 9.61 -8.65
N LEU A 112 -3.29 10.37 -9.67
CA LEU A 112 -2.50 11.59 -9.49
C LEU A 112 -3.24 12.65 -8.65
N ILE A 113 -4.55 12.83 -8.88
CA ILE A 113 -5.36 13.76 -8.08
C ILE A 113 -5.46 13.27 -6.64
N ALA A 114 -5.71 11.98 -6.42
CA ALA A 114 -5.82 11.39 -5.08
C ALA A 114 -4.49 11.52 -4.31
N GLU A 115 -3.39 11.04 -4.88
CA GLU A 115 -2.07 11.11 -4.26
C GLU A 115 -1.60 12.56 -4.06
N GLY A 116 -1.89 13.46 -5.01
CA GLY A 116 -1.60 14.88 -4.88
C GLY A 116 -2.36 15.52 -3.73
N SER A 117 -3.64 15.18 -3.57
CA SER A 117 -4.47 15.67 -2.45
C SER A 117 -3.95 15.16 -1.10
N ILE A 118 -3.59 13.87 -1.02
CA ILE A 118 -3.01 13.25 0.18
C ILE A 118 -1.66 13.89 0.51
N TRP A 119 -0.84 14.15 -0.50
CA TRP A 119 0.45 14.75 -0.32
C TRP A 119 0.34 16.17 0.25
N ILE A 120 -0.54 17.00 -0.33
CA ILE A 120 -0.84 18.34 0.18
C ILE A 120 -1.33 18.26 1.63
N TYR A 121 -2.28 17.37 1.94
CA TYR A 121 -2.77 17.16 3.30
C TYR A 121 -1.64 16.79 4.28
N ASN A 122 -0.77 15.87 3.89
CA ASN A 122 0.36 15.43 4.71
C ASN A 122 1.40 16.55 4.92
N ILE A 123 1.66 17.37 3.90
CA ILE A 123 2.56 18.53 4.01
C ILE A 123 1.98 19.56 4.97
N VAL A 124 0.72 19.97 4.77
CA VAL A 124 0.06 20.99 5.61
C VAL A 124 -0.02 20.55 7.08
N ARG A 125 -0.18 19.25 7.34
CA ARG A 125 -0.19 18.71 8.71
C ARG A 125 1.19 18.66 9.38
N HIS A 126 2.28 18.65 8.60
CA HIS A 126 3.64 18.45 9.09
C HIS A 126 4.55 19.69 8.99
N ILE A 127 4.05 20.80 8.45
CA ILE A 127 4.60 22.16 8.62
C ILE A 127 4.08 22.71 9.94
#